data_AF-A0A9W8Q615-F1
#
_entry.id   AF-A0A9W8Q615-F1
#
_cell.length_a   1.000
_cell.length_b   1.000
_cell.length_c   1.000
_cell.angle_alpha   90.00
_cell.angle_beta   90.00
_cell.angle_gamma   90.00
#
_symmetry.space_group_name_H-M   'P 1'
#
loop_
_entity.id
_entity.type
_entity.pdbx_description
1 polymer ?
#
loop_
_entity_poly.entity_id
_entity_poly.type
_entity_poly.pdbx_seq_one_letter_code
_entity_poly.pdbx_strand_id
1 'polypeptide(L)'
;MGVHEPTRFLAPAFPPRSVRTIVLSFIGTCFFFSFYRLSVLPDPGYYPHYIYDHIANYFEPGVYNNTLYQNGTEAAVHPHWNFSQPCQGFPSTEDVMVVMKTGATESFDKMPTQLLTSLQCIPDFLLFSDLEQQIGKYHIYNVLDRVEDILSSDRAEFLLYQAQQDCPISQKECTTGMPGGWDLDKYKFLNMVLRTWEMRPSMKWYVFVEADTYVVWANLIEWLNTKMDATDDVYVGGIAFLNNLPFAHGGTGYAISGVLLERLAEHVKQIPAKVLNEMAMHTCCGDALLADVIDKLNVSVLRASPMFNGEKPNTLPFSPRDWCQPLFTLHHMNSEEISGVWQYEQTRTKADPLQIRDVYHAFVGPNLVPRRPQWNNLAEQRCFETPEDGRGVVEKHAHESAEACARVCLAEGLAVDAEAYEKLRTDDERDWYLQQRYRRQSSTERGASVARDRSCFSWRYRDGKCCTSDSFRLGYPVSAKKEDDATSGWFVDGINRWIEEHGQCDEGTEWVTPVCVGKWCPDEMEKQRKQMEMNEQAKEEMLKKFGLELAKPNDGEGGDEDEGLR
;
A
#
# COMPACT_ATOMS: atom_id res chain seq x y z
N MET A 1 -90.98 -24.95 -48.41
CA MET A 1 -90.26 -24.06 -47.48
C MET A 1 -89.07 -24.87 -46.99
N GLY A 2 -87.81 -24.58 -47.23
CA GLY A 2 -87.11 -23.34 -47.54
C GLY A 2 -85.74 -23.56 -46.89
N VAL A 3 -84.72 -23.74 -47.72
CA VAL A 3 -83.33 -24.15 -47.43
C VAL A 3 -82.51 -22.95 -46.92
N HIS A 4 -81.44 -23.20 -46.15
CA HIS A 4 -80.09 -22.60 -46.20
C HIS A 4 -79.45 -22.59 -44.78
N GLU A 5 -78.15 -22.59 -44.54
CA GLU A 5 -76.86 -23.04 -45.14
C GLU A 5 -75.78 -22.40 -44.22
N PRO A 6 -74.60 -23.00 -43.97
CA PRO A 6 -73.66 -22.47 -42.98
C PRO A 6 -72.77 -21.33 -43.51
N THR A 7 -72.50 -20.36 -42.64
CA THR A 7 -71.72 -19.12 -42.87
C THR A 7 -70.23 -19.36 -43.11
N ARG A 8 -69.70 -18.79 -44.21
CA ARG A 8 -68.27 -18.69 -44.56
C ARG A 8 -67.63 -17.43 -43.97
N PHE A 9 -66.39 -17.57 -43.50
CA PHE A 9 -65.46 -16.46 -43.21
C PHE A 9 -65.02 -15.75 -44.49
N LEU A 10 -65.06 -14.42 -44.50
CA LEU A 10 -64.50 -13.56 -45.56
C LEU A 10 -63.16 -12.98 -45.10
N ALA A 11 -62.08 -13.28 -45.82
CA ALA A 11 -60.80 -12.58 -45.72
C ALA A 11 -60.84 -11.29 -46.58
N PRO A 12 -60.19 -10.19 -46.16
CA PRO A 12 -60.09 -9.00 -47.01
C PRO A 12 -59.10 -9.23 -48.15
N ALA A 13 -59.56 -8.97 -49.37
CA ALA A 13 -58.76 -9.03 -50.58
C ALA A 13 -57.81 -7.83 -50.68
N PHE A 14 -56.50 -8.06 -50.62
CA PHE A 14 -55.52 -7.10 -51.13
C PHE A 14 -55.35 -7.32 -52.64
N PRO A 15 -55.35 -6.27 -53.47
CA PRO A 15 -55.20 -6.42 -54.92
C PRO A 15 -53.80 -6.91 -55.28
N PRO A 16 -53.63 -7.72 -56.34
CA PRO A 16 -52.33 -8.23 -56.74
C PRO A 16 -51.46 -7.07 -57.22
N ARG A 17 -50.44 -6.71 -56.41
CA ARG A 17 -49.40 -5.77 -56.86
C ARG A 17 -48.62 -6.46 -57.97
N SER A 18 -48.52 -5.83 -59.14
CA SER A 18 -47.76 -6.39 -60.26
C SER A 18 -46.32 -6.65 -59.83
N VAL A 19 -45.70 -7.73 -60.33
CA VAL A 19 -44.29 -8.07 -60.07
C VAL A 19 -43.37 -6.87 -60.35
N ARG A 20 -43.73 -6.04 -61.33
CA ARG A 20 -43.04 -4.79 -61.68
C ARG A 20 -43.02 -3.78 -60.54
N THR A 21 -44.11 -3.66 -59.77
CA THR A 21 -44.19 -2.76 -58.60
C THR A 21 -43.33 -3.26 -57.45
N ILE A 22 -43.26 -4.58 -57.24
CA ILE A 22 -42.42 -5.19 -56.20
C ILE A 22 -40.94 -4.99 -56.53
N VAL A 23 -40.55 -5.23 -57.79
CA VAL A 23 -39.17 -5.05 -58.27
C VAL A 23 -38.75 -3.59 -58.20
N LEU A 24 -39.60 -2.64 -58.62
CA LEU A 24 -39.27 -1.21 -58.53
C LEU A 24 -39.16 -0.73 -57.09
N SER A 25 -40.02 -1.21 -56.18
CA SER A 25 -39.94 -0.87 -54.76
C SER A 25 -38.68 -1.43 -54.12
N PHE A 26 -38.28 -2.66 -54.48
CA PHE A 26 -37.04 -3.27 -54.02
C PHE A 26 -35.81 -2.51 -54.53
N ILE A 27 -35.76 -2.17 -55.82
CA ILE A 27 -34.69 -1.36 -56.41
C ILE A 27 -34.61 0.01 -55.72
N GLY A 28 -35.75 0.68 -55.52
CA GLY A 28 -35.82 1.96 -54.82
C GLY A 28 -35.29 1.88 -53.39
N THR A 29 -35.58 0.77 -52.69
CA THR A 29 -35.13 0.54 -51.31
C THR A 29 -33.62 0.25 -51.29
N CYS A 30 -33.10 -0.54 -52.23
CA CYS A 30 -31.66 -0.79 -52.36
C CYS A 30 -30.88 0.50 -52.66
N PHE A 31 -31.37 1.35 -53.56
CA PHE A 31 -30.75 2.64 -53.82
C PHE A 31 -30.87 3.57 -52.62
N PHE A 32 -32.03 3.66 -51.97
CA PHE A 32 -32.21 4.49 -50.78
C PHE A 32 -31.26 4.07 -49.65
N PHE A 33 -31.12 2.78 -49.36
CA PHE A 33 -30.18 2.29 -48.36
C PHE A 33 -28.71 2.50 -48.77
N SER A 34 -28.39 2.39 -50.05
CA SER A 34 -27.03 2.64 -50.56
C SER A 34 -26.68 4.13 -50.47
N PHE A 35 -27.58 5.03 -50.87
CA PHE A 35 -27.39 6.48 -50.75
C PHE A 35 -27.45 6.95 -49.30
N TYR A 36 -28.29 6.36 -48.46
CA TYR A 36 -28.31 6.62 -47.02
C TYR A 36 -26.98 6.20 -46.38
N ARG A 37 -26.47 4.99 -46.69
CA ARG A 37 -25.14 4.54 -46.26
C ARG A 37 -24.03 5.50 -46.73
N LEU A 38 -24.06 5.96 -47.98
CA LEU A 38 -23.12 6.95 -48.52
C LEU A 38 -23.25 8.32 -47.84
N SER A 39 -24.46 8.74 -47.44
CA SER A 39 -24.70 9.99 -46.71
C SER A 39 -24.34 9.94 -45.23
N VAL A 40 -24.23 8.72 -44.67
CA VAL A 40 -23.83 8.43 -43.29
C VAL A 40 -22.37 7.95 -43.25
N LEU A 41 -21.66 7.88 -44.38
CA LEU A 41 -20.21 7.75 -44.35
C LEU A 41 -19.66 8.97 -43.61
N PRO A 42 -18.83 8.77 -42.57
CA PRO A 42 -18.23 9.88 -41.87
C PRO A 42 -17.43 10.71 -42.88
N ASP A 43 -17.49 12.04 -42.72
CA ASP A 43 -16.78 13.03 -43.52
C ASP A 43 -15.38 12.51 -43.93
N PRO A 44 -14.92 12.67 -45.19
CA PRO A 44 -13.54 12.32 -45.58
C PRO A 44 -12.44 12.87 -44.65
N GLY A 45 -12.73 13.81 -43.74
CA GLY A 45 -11.86 14.19 -42.62
C GLY A 45 -11.73 13.19 -41.45
N TYR A 46 -12.64 12.23 -41.27
CA TYR A 46 -12.62 11.26 -40.16
C TYR A 46 -11.53 10.19 -40.32
N TYR A 47 -11.34 9.69 -41.54
CA TYR A 47 -10.34 8.66 -41.81
C TYR A 47 -8.90 9.15 -41.64
N PRO A 48 -8.51 10.35 -42.12
CA PRO A 48 -7.20 10.91 -41.85
C PRO A 48 -6.91 11.05 -40.37
N HIS A 49 -7.85 11.53 -39.54
CA HIS A 49 -7.65 11.66 -38.09
C HIS A 49 -7.60 10.31 -37.38
N TYR A 50 -8.50 9.37 -37.71
CA TYR A 50 -8.46 8.01 -37.17
C TYR A 50 -7.14 7.30 -37.54
N ILE A 51 -6.71 7.43 -38.79
CA ILE A 51 -5.44 6.87 -39.27
C ILE A 51 -4.25 7.60 -38.64
N TYR A 52 -4.27 8.92 -38.49
CA TYR A 52 -3.19 9.64 -37.79
C TYR A 52 -3.12 9.20 -36.33
N ASP A 53 -4.22 9.22 -35.60
CA ASP A 53 -4.23 8.89 -34.16
C ASP A 53 -3.86 7.42 -33.89
N HIS A 54 -4.15 6.51 -34.83
CA HIS A 54 -3.91 5.07 -34.64
C HIS A 54 -2.64 4.56 -35.36
N ILE A 55 -2.15 5.24 -36.40
CA ILE A 55 -0.95 4.87 -37.15
C ILE A 55 0.26 5.77 -36.80
N ALA A 56 0.09 7.00 -36.30
CA ALA A 56 1.22 7.85 -35.86
C ALA A 56 2.07 7.17 -34.77
N ASN A 57 1.45 6.38 -33.89
CA ASN A 57 2.16 5.57 -32.89
C ASN A 57 3.12 4.54 -33.51
N TYR A 58 2.95 4.16 -34.78
CA TYR A 58 3.91 3.32 -35.52
C TYR A 58 5.08 4.12 -36.11
N PHE A 59 4.94 5.44 -36.24
CA PHE A 59 5.96 6.31 -36.82
C PHE A 59 6.85 7.00 -35.77
N GLU A 60 6.46 6.99 -34.50
CA GLU A 60 7.28 7.42 -33.35
C GLU A 60 7.48 6.25 -32.37
N PRO A 61 8.45 5.35 -32.62
CA PRO A 61 8.73 4.25 -31.71
C PRO A 61 9.02 4.78 -30.30
N GLY A 62 8.27 4.29 -29.31
CA GLY A 62 8.48 4.62 -27.90
C GLY A 62 7.64 5.77 -27.37
N VAL A 63 6.77 6.42 -28.16
CA VAL A 63 5.78 7.37 -27.62
C VAL A 63 4.40 6.72 -27.57
N TYR A 64 3.77 6.73 -26.39
CA TYR A 64 2.49 6.09 -26.14
C TYR A 64 1.48 7.08 -25.57
N ASN A 65 0.19 6.83 -25.77
CA ASN A 65 -0.85 7.56 -25.04
C ASN A 65 -0.78 7.19 -23.56
N ASN A 66 -0.82 8.20 -22.69
CA ASN A 66 -0.79 7.99 -21.26
C ASN A 66 -2.15 7.48 -20.77
N THR A 67 -2.19 6.25 -20.25
CA THR A 67 -3.45 5.65 -19.75
C THR A 67 -3.98 6.33 -18.49
N LEU A 68 -3.15 7.10 -17.78
CA LEU A 68 -3.57 7.92 -16.65
C LEU A 68 -4.08 9.30 -17.05
N TYR A 69 -3.97 9.74 -18.30
CA TYR A 69 -4.50 11.03 -18.74
C TYR A 69 -6.01 10.91 -19.04
N GLN A 70 -6.83 11.25 -18.04
CA GLN A 70 -8.29 11.12 -18.07
C GLN A 70 -8.93 12.31 -17.34
N ASN A 71 -10.26 12.40 -17.35
CA ASN A 71 -10.99 13.45 -16.64
C ASN A 71 -10.69 13.43 -15.14
N GLY A 72 -10.06 14.50 -14.64
CA GLY A 72 -9.67 14.68 -13.24
C GLY A 72 -8.17 14.50 -12.99
N THR A 73 -7.40 14.01 -13.96
CA THR A 73 -5.95 13.78 -13.83
C THR A 73 -5.11 14.57 -14.84
N GLU A 74 -5.72 15.37 -15.71
CA GLU A 74 -5.02 16.10 -16.79
C GLU A 74 -3.99 17.12 -16.27
N ALA A 75 -4.19 17.63 -15.05
CA ALA A 75 -3.22 18.50 -14.40
C ALA A 75 -2.03 17.74 -13.77
N ALA A 76 -2.22 16.45 -13.48
CA ALA A 76 -1.24 15.64 -12.76
C ALA A 76 -0.24 14.92 -13.67
N VAL A 77 -0.64 14.60 -14.91
CA VAL A 77 0.19 13.85 -15.87
C VAL A 77 0.16 14.44 -17.27
N HIS A 78 1.22 14.21 -18.04
CA HIS A 78 1.29 14.55 -19.46
C HIS A 78 0.42 13.58 -20.30
N PRO A 79 -0.19 14.03 -21.42
CA PRO A 79 -1.06 13.21 -22.25
C PRO A 79 -0.35 12.06 -22.99
N HIS A 80 0.96 12.20 -23.19
CA HIS A 80 1.78 11.20 -23.86
C HIS A 80 2.92 10.78 -22.94
N TRP A 81 3.33 9.52 -23.09
CA TRP A 81 4.42 8.91 -22.36
C TRP A 81 5.54 8.54 -23.34
N ASN A 82 6.68 9.22 -23.19
CA ASN A 82 7.88 8.92 -23.97
C ASN A 82 8.73 7.86 -23.25
N PHE A 83 8.65 6.64 -23.73
CA PHE A 83 9.38 5.46 -23.27
C PHE A 83 10.71 5.23 -24.01
N SER A 84 11.19 6.19 -24.82
CA SER A 84 12.44 6.03 -25.55
C SER A 84 13.69 6.06 -24.64
N GLN A 85 13.58 6.73 -23.49
CA GLN A 85 14.65 6.84 -22.48
C GLN A 85 14.06 6.67 -21.07
N PRO A 86 13.59 5.46 -20.69
CA PRO A 86 12.83 5.24 -19.46
C PRO A 86 13.65 5.42 -18.17
N CYS A 87 14.97 5.52 -18.29
CA CYS A 87 15.89 5.75 -17.17
C CYS A 87 16.45 7.17 -17.15
N GLN A 88 15.95 8.06 -18.00
CA GLN A 88 16.34 9.46 -17.98
C GLN A 88 15.92 10.09 -16.64
N GLY A 89 16.88 10.65 -15.91
CA GLY A 89 16.62 11.27 -14.61
C GLY A 89 16.48 10.29 -13.44
N PHE A 90 16.66 8.98 -13.68
CA PHE A 90 16.72 8.00 -12.59
C PHE A 90 17.94 8.29 -11.69
N PRO A 91 17.80 8.25 -10.35
CA PRO A 91 18.90 8.57 -9.44
C PRO A 91 20.03 7.53 -9.53
N SER A 92 21.27 7.96 -9.24
CA SER A 92 22.39 7.02 -9.15
C SER A 92 22.22 6.07 -7.96
N THR A 93 22.42 4.78 -8.20
CA THR A 93 22.39 3.72 -7.17
C THR A 93 23.76 3.06 -6.99
N GLU A 94 24.86 3.70 -7.41
CA GLU A 94 26.21 3.09 -7.38
C GLU A 94 26.65 2.64 -5.99
N ASP A 95 26.28 3.38 -4.94
CA ASP A 95 26.62 3.07 -3.55
C ASP A 95 25.54 2.24 -2.82
N VAL A 96 24.52 1.77 -3.54
CA VAL A 96 23.32 1.12 -2.98
C VAL A 96 23.14 -0.27 -3.57
N MET A 97 23.15 -1.29 -2.73
CA MET A 97 22.76 -2.64 -3.11
C MET A 97 21.25 -2.81 -2.99
N VAL A 98 20.57 -2.96 -4.12
CA VAL A 98 19.15 -3.29 -4.16
C VAL A 98 18.93 -4.79 -4.14
N VAL A 99 18.12 -5.25 -3.20
CA VAL A 99 17.78 -6.66 -3.03
C VAL A 99 16.26 -6.82 -3.10
N MET A 100 15.80 -7.61 -4.07
CA MET A 100 14.38 -7.88 -4.26
C MET A 100 14.06 -9.33 -3.89
N LYS A 101 13.13 -9.52 -2.96
CA LYS A 101 12.66 -10.82 -2.47
C LYS A 101 11.32 -11.19 -3.08
N THR A 102 11.16 -12.44 -3.50
CA THR A 102 9.86 -13.05 -3.88
C THR A 102 9.73 -14.45 -3.29
N GLY A 103 8.55 -15.06 -3.35
CA GLY A 103 8.40 -16.52 -3.21
C GLY A 103 8.35 -17.22 -4.57
N ALA A 104 8.69 -18.51 -4.63
CA ALA A 104 8.76 -19.24 -5.90
C ALA A 104 7.39 -19.41 -6.58
N THR A 105 6.32 -19.42 -5.78
CA THR A 105 4.93 -19.55 -6.25
C THR A 105 4.39 -18.25 -6.86
N GLU A 106 5.00 -17.11 -6.55
CA GLU A 106 4.55 -15.79 -7.01
C GLU A 106 5.59 -15.08 -7.90
N SER A 107 6.77 -15.67 -8.11
CA SER A 107 7.87 -15.03 -8.84
C SER A 107 7.46 -14.61 -10.25
N PHE A 108 6.74 -15.46 -10.99
CA PHE A 108 6.23 -15.14 -12.32
C PHE A 108 5.00 -14.23 -12.33
N ASP A 109 4.29 -14.09 -11.22
CA ASP A 109 3.13 -13.20 -11.10
C ASP A 109 3.55 -11.76 -10.74
N LYS A 110 4.65 -11.59 -9.98
CA LYS A 110 5.10 -10.30 -9.41
C LYS A 110 6.40 -9.75 -10.03
N MET A 111 7.44 -10.58 -10.21
CA MET A 111 8.77 -10.10 -10.62
C MET A 111 8.85 -9.52 -12.04
N PRO A 112 8.17 -10.07 -13.06
CA PRO A 112 8.23 -9.51 -14.42
C PRO A 112 7.87 -8.02 -14.46
N THR A 113 6.88 -7.58 -13.69
CA THR A 113 6.47 -6.18 -13.63
C THR A 113 7.56 -5.30 -13.05
N GLN A 114 8.23 -5.73 -11.98
CA GLN A 114 9.37 -5.00 -11.40
C GLN A 114 10.49 -4.82 -12.44
N LEU A 115 10.83 -5.91 -13.15
CA LEU A 115 11.87 -5.94 -14.19
C LEU A 115 11.54 -5.09 -15.42
N LEU A 116 10.25 -4.90 -15.73
CA LEU A 116 9.77 -4.08 -16.84
C LEU A 116 9.55 -2.61 -16.47
N THR A 117 9.61 -2.27 -15.19
CA THR A 117 9.37 -0.92 -14.64
C THR A 117 10.67 -0.33 -14.10
N SER A 118 10.72 0.19 -12.87
CA SER A 118 11.89 0.93 -12.34
C SER A 118 13.17 0.09 -12.26
N LEU A 119 13.07 -1.22 -12.08
CA LEU A 119 14.25 -2.08 -11.90
C LEU A 119 15.12 -2.16 -13.17
N GLN A 120 14.56 -1.86 -14.34
CA GLN A 120 15.33 -1.78 -15.59
C GLN A 120 16.42 -0.68 -15.56
N CYS A 121 16.26 0.30 -14.67
CA CYS A 121 17.16 1.44 -14.52
C CYS A 121 18.23 1.26 -13.45
N ILE A 122 18.17 0.15 -12.69
CA ILE A 122 19.16 -0.18 -11.67
C ILE A 122 20.19 -1.13 -12.29
N PRO A 123 21.49 -0.74 -12.34
CA PRO A 123 22.50 -1.52 -13.04
C PRO A 123 22.92 -2.81 -12.33
N ASP A 124 22.87 -2.84 -10.99
CA ASP A 124 23.22 -4.00 -10.16
C ASP A 124 22.17 -4.20 -9.07
N PHE A 125 21.54 -5.37 -9.07
CA PHE A 125 20.54 -5.78 -8.09
C PHE A 125 20.58 -7.30 -7.91
N LEU A 126 20.16 -7.78 -6.75
CA LEU A 126 20.04 -9.21 -6.44
C LEU A 126 18.56 -9.59 -6.33
N LEU A 127 18.20 -10.74 -6.91
CA LEU A 127 16.87 -11.31 -6.80
C LEU A 127 16.94 -12.60 -5.98
N PHE A 128 16.17 -12.70 -4.91
CA PHE A 128 16.14 -13.88 -4.05
C PHE A 128 14.74 -14.49 -3.95
N SER A 129 14.72 -15.81 -3.84
CA SER A 129 13.51 -16.62 -3.66
C SER A 129 13.79 -17.83 -2.77
N ASP A 130 12.75 -18.59 -2.45
CA ASP A 130 12.82 -19.94 -1.88
C ASP A 130 13.07 -21.03 -2.94
N LEU A 131 13.30 -20.68 -4.21
CA LEU A 131 13.64 -21.64 -5.26
C LEU A 131 14.57 -21.00 -6.28
N GLU A 132 15.49 -21.79 -6.82
CA GLU A 132 16.39 -21.37 -7.88
C GLU A 132 15.59 -21.23 -9.18
N GLN A 133 15.49 -20.01 -9.72
CA GLN A 133 14.64 -19.71 -10.87
C GLN A 133 15.32 -18.76 -11.85
N GLN A 134 14.81 -18.73 -13.09
CA GLN A 134 15.30 -17.87 -14.15
C GLN A 134 14.13 -17.17 -14.84
N ILE A 135 14.19 -15.83 -14.94
CA ILE A 135 13.25 -15.01 -15.72
C ILE A 135 14.05 -14.22 -16.76
N GLY A 136 14.01 -14.66 -18.02
CA GLY A 136 14.81 -14.05 -19.08
C GLY A 136 16.30 -14.06 -18.74
N LYS A 137 16.95 -12.89 -18.75
CA LYS A 137 18.37 -12.75 -18.36
C LYS A 137 18.59 -12.68 -16.83
N TYR A 138 17.53 -12.63 -16.05
CA TYR A 138 17.58 -12.39 -14.61
C TYR A 138 17.51 -13.70 -13.83
N HIS A 139 18.53 -13.93 -13.02
CA HIS A 139 18.66 -15.10 -12.17
C HIS A 139 18.08 -14.80 -10.79
N ILE A 140 17.30 -15.73 -10.23
CA ILE A 140 16.66 -15.61 -8.93
C ILE A 140 17.23 -16.69 -8.03
N TYR A 141 18.13 -16.28 -7.14
CA TYR A 141 18.90 -17.18 -6.30
C TYR A 141 18.03 -17.84 -5.24
N ASN A 142 18.17 -19.16 -5.07
CA ASN A 142 17.61 -19.85 -3.92
C ASN A 142 18.37 -19.45 -2.66
N VAL A 143 17.68 -18.83 -1.71
CA VAL A 143 18.29 -18.43 -0.43
C VAL A 143 18.23 -19.53 0.63
N LEU A 144 17.48 -20.60 0.38
CA LEU A 144 17.28 -21.73 1.29
C LEU A 144 18.15 -22.95 0.94
N ASP A 145 18.99 -22.87 -0.09
CA ASP A 145 19.85 -23.97 -0.56
C ASP A 145 20.94 -24.40 0.44
N ARG A 146 21.25 -23.53 1.42
CA ARG A 146 22.26 -23.75 2.47
C ARG A 146 21.69 -23.90 3.86
N VAL A 147 20.37 -23.93 4.00
CA VAL A 147 19.77 -24.05 5.32
C VAL A 147 19.66 -25.53 5.66
N GLU A 148 20.68 -26.03 6.36
CA GLU A 148 20.79 -27.43 6.79
C GLU A 148 19.61 -27.83 7.71
N ASP A 149 19.31 -29.14 7.76
CA ASP A 149 18.30 -29.77 8.61
C ASP A 149 16.82 -29.40 8.37
N ILE A 150 16.52 -28.39 7.57
CA ILE A 150 15.16 -27.94 7.25
C ILE A 150 14.32 -29.01 6.53
N LEU A 151 14.92 -29.75 5.60
CA LEU A 151 14.20 -30.71 4.72
C LEU A 151 13.78 -32.00 5.42
N SER A 152 14.21 -32.24 6.66
CA SER A 152 13.93 -33.50 7.38
C SER A 152 12.63 -33.47 8.20
N SER A 153 11.94 -32.33 8.22
CA SER A 153 10.77 -32.09 9.06
C SER A 153 9.46 -32.24 8.28
N ASP A 154 8.42 -32.80 8.92
CA ASP A 154 7.09 -33.06 8.37
C ASP A 154 6.15 -31.85 8.42
N ARG A 155 6.70 -30.67 8.71
CA ARG A 155 5.97 -29.40 8.78
C ARG A 155 5.56 -28.89 7.40
N ALA A 156 4.43 -28.18 7.36
CA ALA A 156 3.80 -27.70 6.12
C ALA A 156 4.74 -26.85 5.25
N GLU A 157 5.51 -25.94 5.83
CA GLU A 157 6.46 -25.08 5.13
C GLU A 157 7.54 -25.87 4.37
N PHE A 158 7.98 -26.99 4.92
CA PHE A 158 9.03 -27.82 4.33
C PHE A 158 8.48 -28.84 3.35
N LEU A 159 7.24 -29.30 3.57
CA LEU A 159 6.49 -30.05 2.55
C LEU A 159 6.23 -29.18 1.32
N LEU A 160 5.91 -27.90 1.50
CA LEU A 160 5.80 -26.93 0.40
C LEU A 160 7.15 -26.77 -0.31
N TYR A 161 8.23 -26.52 0.43
CA TYR A 161 9.56 -26.37 -0.15
C TYR A 161 9.99 -27.61 -0.96
N GLN A 162 9.78 -28.81 -0.40
CA GLN A 162 10.04 -30.07 -1.11
C GLN A 162 9.19 -30.19 -2.39
N ALA A 163 7.91 -29.87 -2.32
CA ALA A 163 7.03 -29.88 -3.50
C ALA A 163 7.46 -28.86 -4.57
N GLN A 164 7.99 -27.70 -4.16
CA GLN A 164 8.56 -26.72 -5.09
C GLN A 164 9.79 -27.28 -5.81
N GLN A 165 10.70 -27.95 -5.09
CA GLN A 165 11.91 -28.57 -5.66
C GLN A 165 11.58 -29.72 -6.61
N ASP A 166 10.60 -30.56 -6.26
CA ASP A 166 10.21 -31.73 -7.04
C ASP A 166 9.29 -31.40 -8.23
N CYS A 167 8.79 -30.16 -8.32
CA CYS A 167 7.82 -29.76 -9.33
C CYS A 167 8.44 -29.77 -10.75
N PRO A 168 7.96 -30.64 -11.66
CA PRO A 168 8.50 -30.73 -13.02
C PRO A 168 7.83 -29.75 -14.00
N ILE A 169 6.85 -28.96 -13.52
CA ILE A 169 6.03 -28.04 -14.31
C ILE A 169 5.98 -26.66 -13.62
N SER A 170 4.93 -25.87 -13.84
CA SER A 170 4.83 -24.57 -13.19
C SER A 170 4.57 -24.71 -11.68
N GLN A 171 5.23 -23.87 -10.89
CA GLN A 171 5.07 -23.84 -9.43
C GLN A 171 3.62 -23.62 -9.02
N LYS A 172 2.90 -22.76 -9.76
CA LYS A 172 1.48 -22.49 -9.55
C LYS A 172 0.64 -23.75 -9.63
N GLU A 173 0.91 -24.64 -10.57
CA GLU A 173 0.18 -25.90 -10.72
C GLU A 173 0.54 -26.91 -9.62
N CYS A 174 1.82 -27.08 -9.29
CA CYS A 174 2.26 -28.07 -8.29
C CYS A 174 1.88 -27.71 -6.85
N THR A 175 1.85 -26.43 -6.53
CA THR A 175 1.71 -25.95 -5.13
C THR A 175 0.35 -25.33 -4.83
N THR A 176 -0.60 -25.41 -5.76
CA THR A 176 -1.95 -24.86 -5.57
C THR A 176 -2.59 -25.39 -4.28
N GLY A 177 -2.97 -24.47 -3.38
CA GLY A 177 -3.65 -24.79 -2.14
C GLY A 177 -2.76 -25.39 -1.06
N MET A 178 -1.45 -25.53 -1.28
CA MET A 178 -0.51 -25.94 -0.24
C MET A 178 -0.32 -24.80 0.77
N PRO A 179 -0.44 -25.06 2.08
CA PRO A 179 -0.14 -24.07 3.11
C PRO A 179 1.37 -23.94 3.33
N GLY A 180 1.78 -23.02 4.21
CA GLY A 180 3.17 -22.94 4.68
C GLY A 180 4.05 -21.94 3.94
N GLY A 181 3.56 -21.23 2.91
CA GLY A 181 4.34 -20.21 2.21
C GLY A 181 4.82 -19.08 3.13
N TRP A 182 3.93 -18.59 4.00
CA TRP A 182 4.29 -17.58 5.01
C TRP A 182 5.31 -18.11 6.04
N ASP A 183 5.15 -19.37 6.46
CA ASP A 183 6.05 -19.99 7.41
C ASP A 183 7.44 -20.28 6.80
N LEU A 184 7.50 -20.65 5.52
CA LEU A 184 8.74 -20.82 4.78
C LEU A 184 9.50 -19.50 4.60
N ASP A 185 8.77 -18.40 4.42
CA ASP A 185 9.34 -17.07 4.21
C ASP A 185 10.18 -16.58 5.40
N LYS A 186 9.92 -17.08 6.62
CA LYS A 186 10.70 -16.79 7.83
C LYS A 186 12.20 -17.04 7.66
N TYR A 187 12.56 -18.09 6.92
CA TYR A 187 13.96 -18.50 6.75
C TYR A 187 14.70 -17.65 5.71
N LYS A 188 13.99 -16.84 4.92
CA LYS A 188 14.59 -16.10 3.80
C LYS A 188 15.31 -14.84 4.24
N PHE A 189 14.79 -14.11 5.23
CA PHE A 189 15.29 -12.77 5.59
C PHE A 189 16.76 -12.76 6.01
N LEU A 190 17.11 -13.48 7.08
CA LEU A 190 18.48 -13.51 7.58
C LEU A 190 19.44 -14.09 6.53
N ASN A 191 19.07 -15.20 5.88
CA ASN A 191 19.91 -15.83 4.86
C ASN A 191 20.12 -14.91 3.65
N MET A 192 19.10 -14.16 3.23
CA MET A 192 19.19 -13.20 2.12
C MET A 192 20.15 -12.07 2.43
N VAL A 193 20.05 -11.52 3.64
CA VAL A 193 20.91 -10.45 4.15
C VAL A 193 22.38 -10.89 4.14
N LEU A 194 22.68 -12.09 4.64
CA LEU A 194 24.03 -12.66 4.65
C LEU A 194 24.54 -12.96 3.23
N ARG A 195 23.68 -13.55 2.39
CA ARG A 195 24.04 -13.90 1.01
C ARG A 195 24.32 -12.65 0.17
N THR A 196 23.57 -11.58 0.42
CA THR A 196 23.81 -10.27 -0.19
C THR A 196 25.20 -9.75 0.16
N TRP A 197 25.59 -9.79 1.45
CA TRP A 197 26.91 -9.36 1.90
C TRP A 197 28.04 -10.17 1.24
N GLU A 198 27.89 -11.50 1.13
CA GLU A 198 28.88 -12.35 0.45
C GLU A 198 29.08 -11.98 -1.02
N MET A 199 27.98 -11.67 -1.72
CA MET A 199 28.00 -11.43 -3.17
C MET A 199 28.40 -10.01 -3.54
N ARG A 200 28.07 -9.04 -2.68
CA ARG A 200 28.25 -7.60 -2.90
C ARG A 200 28.64 -6.92 -1.58
N PRO A 201 29.84 -7.19 -1.05
CA PRO A 201 30.34 -6.50 0.14
C PRO A 201 30.64 -5.02 -0.17
N SER A 202 30.79 -4.22 0.88
CA SER A 202 31.33 -2.85 0.81
C SER A 202 30.43 -1.81 0.11
N MET A 203 29.12 -2.01 0.07
CA MET A 203 28.16 -0.98 -0.36
C MET A 203 27.80 -0.07 0.82
N LYS A 204 27.50 1.22 0.59
CA LYS A 204 27.11 2.13 1.68
C LYS A 204 25.75 1.76 2.25
N TRP A 205 24.82 1.40 1.38
CA TRP A 205 23.46 1.04 1.75
C TRP A 205 23.05 -0.28 1.14
N TYR A 206 22.28 -1.05 1.89
CA TYR A 206 21.60 -2.27 1.43
C TYR A 206 20.12 -2.07 1.60
N VAL A 207 19.38 -2.02 0.49
CA VAL A 207 17.93 -1.76 0.45
C VAL A 207 17.21 -3.04 0.07
N PHE A 208 16.36 -3.53 0.96
CA PHE A 208 15.62 -4.77 0.81
C PHE A 208 14.15 -4.48 0.56
N VAL A 209 13.60 -5.10 -0.49
CA VAL A 209 12.26 -4.81 -1.02
C VAL A 209 11.56 -6.12 -1.42
N GLU A 210 10.24 -6.22 -1.21
CA GLU A 210 9.45 -7.36 -1.69
C GLU A 210 8.88 -7.12 -3.09
N ALA A 211 8.62 -8.18 -3.84
CA ALA A 211 8.18 -8.10 -5.25
C ALA A 211 6.83 -7.36 -5.46
N ASP A 212 5.98 -7.28 -4.44
CA ASP A 212 4.71 -6.52 -4.42
C ASP A 212 4.85 -5.13 -3.75
N THR A 213 6.07 -4.57 -3.76
CA THR A 213 6.36 -3.24 -3.24
C THR A 213 6.86 -2.33 -4.36
N TYR A 214 6.19 -1.20 -4.57
CA TYR A 214 6.70 -0.14 -5.44
C TYR A 214 7.70 0.71 -4.67
N VAL A 215 8.78 1.16 -5.32
CA VAL A 215 9.77 2.06 -4.72
C VAL A 215 9.89 3.34 -5.53
N VAL A 216 9.70 4.48 -4.88
CA VAL A 216 9.98 5.80 -5.45
C VAL A 216 11.47 6.10 -5.26
N TRP A 217 12.29 5.63 -6.20
CA TRP A 217 13.75 5.66 -6.08
C TRP A 217 14.31 7.07 -5.92
N ALA A 218 13.76 8.06 -6.64
CA ALA A 218 14.20 9.45 -6.54
C ALA A 218 14.16 9.95 -5.08
N ASN A 219 13.03 9.72 -4.41
CA ASN A 219 12.83 10.11 -3.02
C ASN A 219 13.75 9.35 -2.05
N LEU A 220 13.81 8.02 -2.18
CA LEU A 220 14.60 7.18 -1.27
C LEU A 220 16.09 7.50 -1.35
N ILE A 221 16.63 7.63 -2.57
CA ILE A 221 18.06 7.89 -2.78
C ILE A 221 18.43 9.31 -2.33
N GLU A 222 17.61 10.32 -2.64
CA GLU A 222 17.83 11.68 -2.13
C GLU A 222 17.91 11.69 -0.60
N TRP A 223 17.00 10.97 0.06
CA TRP A 223 16.95 10.90 1.50
C TRP A 223 18.14 10.17 2.13
N LEU A 224 18.48 8.98 1.63
CA LEU A 224 19.63 8.22 2.10
C LEU A 224 20.94 9.02 1.95
N ASN A 225 21.05 9.85 0.91
CA ASN A 225 22.23 10.66 0.65
C ASN A 225 22.31 11.95 1.47
N THR A 226 21.17 12.52 1.89
CA THR A 226 21.12 13.87 2.47
C THR A 226 20.64 13.94 3.91
N LYS A 227 19.96 12.89 4.40
CA LYS A 227 19.35 12.85 5.74
C LYS A 227 19.90 11.75 6.63
N MET A 228 20.67 10.82 6.06
CA MET A 228 21.22 9.67 6.77
C MET A 228 22.75 9.64 6.67
N ASP A 229 23.39 9.05 7.68
CA ASP A 229 24.83 8.79 7.68
C ASP A 229 25.06 7.27 7.58
N ALA A 230 25.69 6.83 6.49
CA ALA A 230 25.98 5.41 6.25
C ALA A 230 27.17 4.89 7.09
N THR A 231 27.86 5.77 7.81
CA THR A 231 28.97 5.41 8.72
C THR A 231 28.49 5.02 10.12
N ASP A 232 27.22 5.30 10.44
CA ASP A 232 26.54 4.87 11.65
C ASP A 232 25.88 3.49 11.47
N ASP A 233 25.57 2.80 12.58
CA ASP A 233 24.80 1.56 12.57
C ASP A 233 23.31 1.82 12.29
N VAL A 234 22.96 1.98 11.02
CA VAL A 234 21.58 2.28 10.62
C VAL A 234 20.83 1.03 10.21
N TYR A 235 19.72 0.79 10.90
CA TYR A 235 18.65 -0.13 10.49
C TYR A 235 17.33 0.65 10.46
N VAL A 236 16.72 0.85 9.30
CA VAL A 236 15.59 1.78 9.13
C VAL A 236 14.50 1.23 8.20
N GLY A 237 13.23 1.51 8.53
CA GLY A 237 12.08 1.15 7.69
C GLY A 237 10.73 1.54 8.30
N GLY A 238 9.65 0.92 7.81
CA GLY A 238 8.33 0.99 8.45
C GLY A 238 8.27 0.08 9.68
N ILE A 239 7.71 0.55 10.79
CA ILE A 239 7.78 -0.20 12.06
C ILE A 239 6.59 -1.15 12.25
N ALA A 240 6.92 -2.38 12.66
CA ALA A 240 6.00 -3.34 13.27
C ALA A 240 6.54 -3.83 14.62
N PHE A 241 5.71 -4.55 15.38
CA PHE A 241 6.05 -5.05 16.72
C PHE A 241 5.70 -6.53 16.89
N LEU A 242 6.60 -7.27 17.53
CA LEU A 242 6.37 -8.64 17.99
C LEU A 242 6.84 -8.76 19.44
N ASN A 243 5.92 -9.03 20.38
CA ASN A 243 6.27 -9.18 21.81
C ASN A 243 7.18 -8.05 22.37
N ASN A 244 6.87 -6.79 22.03
CA ASN A 244 7.65 -5.58 22.35
C ASN A 244 9.00 -5.42 21.62
N LEU A 245 9.41 -6.34 20.73
CA LEU A 245 10.52 -6.13 19.81
C LEU A 245 10.04 -5.27 18.63
N PRO A 246 10.53 -4.02 18.47
CA PRO A 246 10.30 -3.26 17.25
C PRO A 246 11.19 -3.76 16.12
N PHE A 247 10.64 -3.84 14.91
CA PHE A 247 11.39 -4.25 13.72
C PHE A 247 10.92 -3.49 12.48
N ALA A 248 11.80 -3.41 11.47
CA ALA A 248 11.42 -2.90 10.16
C ALA A 248 10.63 -3.98 9.41
N HIS A 249 9.38 -3.70 9.09
CA HIS A 249 8.47 -4.61 8.41
C HIS A 249 8.95 -4.90 6.99
N GLY A 250 9.13 -6.19 6.67
CA GLY A 250 9.71 -6.65 5.41
C GLY A 250 9.00 -6.11 4.17
N GLY A 251 7.66 -6.18 4.16
CA GLY A 251 6.84 -5.69 3.06
C GLY A 251 6.94 -4.19 2.82
N THR A 252 7.16 -3.38 3.86
CA THR A 252 7.32 -1.92 3.65
C THR A 252 8.66 -1.55 3.01
N GLY A 253 9.58 -2.51 2.91
CA GLY A 253 10.97 -2.27 2.60
C GLY A 253 11.76 -1.71 3.78
N TYR A 254 13.08 -1.93 3.76
CA TYR A 254 13.99 -1.44 4.78
C TYR A 254 15.40 -1.23 4.22
N ALA A 255 16.18 -0.40 4.90
CA ALA A 255 17.57 -0.15 4.58
C ALA A 255 18.49 -0.46 5.77
N ILE A 256 19.66 -1.02 5.47
CA ILE A 256 20.73 -1.30 6.42
C ILE A 256 22.00 -0.61 5.92
N SER A 257 22.70 0.14 6.78
CA SER A 257 24.02 0.70 6.47
C SER A 257 25.04 -0.42 6.27
N GLY A 258 26.00 -0.24 5.36
CA GLY A 258 27.03 -1.25 5.10
C GLY A 258 27.85 -1.63 6.33
N VAL A 259 28.15 -0.66 7.21
CA VAL A 259 28.90 -0.91 8.46
C VAL A 259 28.15 -1.84 9.41
N LEU A 260 26.83 -1.67 9.55
CA LEU A 260 25.99 -2.56 10.34
C LEU A 260 25.88 -3.94 9.68
N LEU A 261 25.73 -4.00 8.36
CA LEU A 261 25.60 -5.26 7.65
C LEU A 261 26.88 -6.11 7.76
N GLU A 262 28.05 -5.48 7.69
CA GLU A 262 29.35 -6.14 7.93
C GLU A 262 29.39 -6.77 9.33
N ARG A 263 29.09 -5.98 10.36
CA ARG A 263 29.06 -6.45 11.76
C ARG A 263 28.05 -7.56 11.98
N LEU A 264 26.87 -7.46 11.36
CA LEU A 264 25.85 -8.50 11.40
C LEU A 264 26.37 -9.79 10.78
N ALA A 265 27.00 -9.71 9.61
CA ALA A 265 27.58 -10.88 8.95
C ALA A 265 28.71 -11.52 9.79
N GLU A 266 29.55 -10.72 10.46
CA GLU A 266 30.59 -11.22 11.37
C GLU A 266 30.01 -11.87 12.63
N HIS A 267 28.98 -11.28 13.23
CA HIS A 267 28.32 -11.83 14.40
C HIS A 267 27.62 -13.15 14.10
N VAL A 268 26.90 -13.24 12.97
CA VAL A 268 26.17 -14.46 12.61
C VAL A 268 27.11 -15.62 12.32
N LYS A 269 28.31 -15.38 11.78
CA LYS A 269 29.34 -16.43 11.62
C LYS A 269 29.74 -17.11 12.93
N GLN A 270 29.50 -16.47 14.08
CA GLN A 270 29.80 -17.02 15.41
C GLN A 270 28.64 -17.84 15.98
N ILE A 271 27.46 -17.81 15.35
CA ILE A 271 26.27 -18.52 15.80
C ILE A 271 26.15 -19.84 15.02
N PRO A 272 26.07 -21.00 15.68
CA PRO A 272 25.84 -22.27 15.00
C PRO A 272 24.53 -22.25 14.20
N ALA A 273 24.54 -22.76 12.97
CA ALA A 273 23.37 -22.75 12.07
C ALA A 273 22.11 -23.35 12.71
N LYS A 274 22.27 -24.43 13.49
CA LYS A 274 21.17 -25.05 14.24
C LYS A 274 20.45 -24.08 15.18
N VAL A 275 21.19 -23.19 15.85
CA VAL A 275 20.60 -22.19 16.77
C VAL A 275 19.77 -21.17 15.99
N LEU A 276 20.25 -20.73 14.83
CA LEU A 276 19.51 -19.81 13.95
C LEU A 276 18.22 -20.45 13.42
N ASN A 277 18.28 -21.73 13.05
CA ASN A 277 17.11 -22.48 12.61
C ASN A 277 16.09 -22.63 13.75
N GLU A 278 16.53 -22.98 14.96
CA GLU A 278 15.67 -23.04 16.15
C GLU A 278 15.01 -21.68 16.45
N MET A 279 15.76 -20.58 16.35
CA MET A 279 15.20 -19.23 16.50
C MET A 279 14.13 -18.93 15.45
N ALA A 280 14.38 -19.27 14.17
CA ALA A 280 13.43 -19.09 13.09
C ALA A 280 12.14 -19.90 13.32
N MET A 281 12.25 -21.14 13.78
CA MET A 281 11.11 -22.02 14.08
C MET A 281 10.19 -21.46 15.19
N HIS A 282 10.72 -20.65 16.11
CA HIS A 282 10.00 -20.09 17.24
C HIS A 282 9.59 -18.61 17.06
N THR A 283 9.94 -18.01 15.93
CA THR A 283 9.59 -16.62 15.61
C THR A 283 8.43 -16.57 14.62
N CYS A 284 7.53 -15.58 14.74
CA CYS A 284 6.36 -15.49 13.85
C CYS A 284 6.72 -15.21 12.40
N CYS A 285 7.86 -14.53 12.17
CA CYS A 285 8.11 -13.74 10.98
C CYS A 285 9.63 -13.59 10.79
N GLY A 286 10.10 -13.57 9.54
CA GLY A 286 11.54 -13.52 9.25
C GLY A 286 12.18 -12.15 9.44
N ASP A 287 11.42 -11.07 9.27
CA ASP A 287 11.85 -9.71 9.59
C ASP A 287 12.02 -9.48 11.10
N ALA A 288 11.11 -10.02 11.92
CA ALA A 288 11.27 -10.03 13.37
C ALA A 288 12.51 -10.84 13.81
N LEU A 289 12.80 -11.97 13.15
CA LEU A 289 14.02 -12.76 13.40
C LEU A 289 15.27 -11.94 13.06
N LEU A 290 15.30 -11.27 11.91
CA LEU A 290 16.41 -10.39 11.53
C LEU A 290 16.63 -9.30 12.58
N ALA A 291 15.56 -8.66 13.06
CA ALA A 291 15.63 -7.66 14.10
C ALA A 291 16.12 -8.22 15.45
N ASP A 292 15.73 -9.43 15.84
CA ASP A 292 16.24 -10.07 17.06
C ASP A 292 17.76 -10.30 17.00
N VAL A 293 18.29 -10.65 15.82
CA VAL A 293 19.74 -10.79 15.63
C VAL A 293 20.45 -9.43 15.63
N ILE A 294 19.86 -8.41 15.01
CA ILE A 294 20.39 -7.03 15.05
C ILE A 294 20.36 -6.46 16.48
N ASP A 295 19.33 -6.79 17.27
CA ASP A 295 19.20 -6.36 18.66
C ASP A 295 20.37 -6.84 19.53
N LYS A 296 20.97 -8.01 19.22
CA LYS A 296 22.17 -8.54 19.88
C LYS A 296 23.44 -7.75 19.58
N LEU A 297 23.40 -6.86 18.59
CA LEU A 297 24.46 -5.90 18.27
C LEU A 297 24.26 -4.55 18.97
N ASN A 298 23.27 -4.44 19.86
CA ASN A 298 22.85 -3.22 20.54
C ASN A 298 22.35 -2.12 19.59
N VAL A 299 21.68 -2.51 18.51
CA VAL A 299 21.13 -1.56 17.53
C VAL A 299 19.61 -1.62 17.57
N SER A 300 18.98 -0.44 17.68
CA SER A 300 17.51 -0.30 17.59
C SER A 300 17.12 0.20 16.21
N VAL A 301 15.93 -0.21 15.75
CA VAL A 301 15.40 0.21 14.46
C VAL A 301 15.00 1.68 14.48
N LEU A 302 15.25 2.37 13.37
CA LEU A 302 14.77 3.71 13.12
C LEU A 302 13.44 3.66 12.37
N ARG A 303 12.45 4.39 12.87
CA ARG A 303 11.14 4.57 12.23
C ARG A 303 11.18 5.73 11.26
N ALA A 304 10.95 5.46 9.99
CA ALA A 304 10.80 6.48 8.94
C ALA A 304 9.40 6.44 8.28
N SER A 305 8.38 6.03 9.06
CA SER A 305 6.97 6.07 8.63
C SER A 305 6.44 7.52 8.55
N PRO A 306 5.54 7.84 7.60
CA PRO A 306 4.92 6.96 6.60
C PRO A 306 5.69 6.88 5.27
N MET A 307 6.93 7.40 5.17
CA MET A 307 7.72 7.35 3.93
C MET A 307 7.96 5.90 3.50
N PHE A 308 8.40 5.05 4.43
CA PHE A 308 8.24 3.59 4.28
C PHE A 308 6.79 3.21 4.62
N ASN A 309 6.02 2.84 3.59
CA ASN A 309 4.58 2.68 3.69
C ASN A 309 4.13 1.24 3.41
N GLY A 310 3.20 0.75 4.25
CA GLY A 310 2.59 -0.58 4.10
C GLY A 310 1.32 -0.60 3.25
N GLU A 311 0.82 0.57 2.85
CA GLU A 311 -0.41 0.73 2.10
C GLU A 311 -0.15 0.93 0.61
N LYS A 312 -1.20 0.71 -0.17
CA LYS A 312 -1.25 0.99 -1.59
C LYS A 312 -2.17 2.19 -1.88
N PRO A 313 -2.18 2.76 -3.10
CA PRO A 313 -2.89 4.01 -3.37
C PRO A 313 -4.34 4.05 -2.90
N ASN A 314 -5.09 2.95 -2.99
CA ASN A 314 -6.48 2.91 -2.55
C ASN A 314 -6.66 2.72 -1.03
N THR A 315 -5.68 2.22 -0.28
CA THR A 315 -5.77 2.03 1.18
C THR A 315 -4.93 3.02 1.99
N LEU A 316 -4.06 3.78 1.34
CA LEU A 316 -3.24 4.84 1.93
C LEU A 316 -4.13 5.92 2.57
N PRO A 317 -3.99 6.23 3.88
CA PRO A 317 -4.69 7.34 4.49
C PRO A 317 -4.21 8.68 3.97
N PHE A 318 -5.14 9.47 3.44
CA PHE A 318 -4.90 10.88 3.17
C PHE A 318 -5.47 11.71 4.33
N SER A 319 -4.62 12.53 4.95
CA SER A 319 -4.97 13.33 6.11
C SER A 319 -4.06 14.56 6.20
N PRO A 320 -4.41 15.59 7.01
CA PRO A 320 -3.55 16.75 7.24
C PRO A 320 -2.17 16.43 7.79
N ARG A 321 -1.99 15.28 8.45
CA ARG A 321 -0.74 14.93 9.11
C ARG A 321 0.40 14.66 8.12
N ASP A 322 0.08 13.99 7.01
CA ASP A 322 1.07 13.38 6.14
C ASP A 322 0.95 13.87 4.68
N TRP A 323 0.02 14.77 4.39
CA TRP A 323 -0.31 15.25 3.04
C TRP A 323 0.92 15.70 2.22
N CYS A 324 1.85 16.40 2.87
CA CYS A 324 3.04 17.01 2.28
C CYS A 324 4.32 16.18 2.47
N GLN A 325 4.20 14.99 3.05
CA GLN A 325 5.35 14.10 3.26
C GLN A 325 5.61 13.27 1.99
N PRO A 326 6.88 12.92 1.71
CA PRO A 326 7.23 12.07 0.58
C PRO A 326 6.89 10.60 0.85
N LEU A 327 6.83 9.81 -0.23
CA LEU A 327 6.71 8.35 -0.17
C LEU A 327 7.99 7.69 -0.68
N PHE A 328 8.44 6.63 -0.01
CA PHE A 328 9.50 5.75 -0.50
C PHE A 328 8.92 4.47 -1.05
N THR A 329 7.93 3.90 -0.36
CA THR A 329 7.35 2.62 -0.74
C THR A 329 5.83 2.64 -0.71
N LEU A 330 5.23 1.77 -1.53
CA LEU A 330 3.82 1.39 -1.47
C LEU A 330 3.77 -0.14 -1.53
N HIS A 331 3.12 -0.78 -0.57
CA HIS A 331 3.14 -2.24 -0.40
C HIS A 331 1.77 -2.88 -0.63
N HIS A 332 1.76 -4.21 -0.75
CA HIS A 332 0.61 -5.03 -1.15
C HIS A 332 0.06 -4.64 -2.53
N MET A 333 0.97 -4.23 -3.42
CA MET A 333 0.67 -3.80 -4.77
C MET A 333 0.65 -5.00 -5.71
N ASN A 334 -0.43 -5.14 -6.49
CA ASN A 334 -0.40 -6.07 -7.61
C ASN A 334 0.37 -5.47 -8.81
N SER A 335 0.59 -6.29 -9.84
CA SER A 335 1.32 -5.89 -11.04
C SER A 335 0.69 -4.72 -11.82
N GLU A 336 -0.64 -4.61 -11.82
CA GLU A 336 -1.34 -3.47 -12.45
C GLU A 336 -1.09 -2.18 -11.67
N GLU A 337 -1.14 -2.24 -10.35
CA GLU A 337 -0.91 -1.11 -9.45
C GLU A 337 0.54 -0.61 -9.55
N ILE A 338 1.54 -1.53 -9.55
CA ILE A 338 2.97 -1.19 -9.76
C ILE A 338 3.16 -0.49 -11.11
N SER A 339 2.60 -1.06 -12.19
CA SER A 339 2.70 -0.47 -13.53
C SER A 339 2.05 0.92 -13.60
N GLY A 340 0.91 1.11 -12.91
CA GLY A 340 0.21 2.38 -12.85
C GLY A 340 1.01 3.47 -12.14
N VAL A 341 1.58 3.16 -10.95
CA VAL A 341 2.41 4.12 -10.21
C VAL A 341 3.68 4.46 -10.97
N TRP A 342 4.30 3.49 -11.65
CA TRP A 342 5.44 3.77 -12.50
C TRP A 342 5.11 4.68 -13.68
N GLN A 343 4.02 4.42 -14.40
CA GLN A 343 3.60 5.32 -15.48
C GLN A 343 3.33 6.73 -14.94
N TYR A 344 2.73 6.85 -13.75
CA TYR A 344 2.56 8.13 -13.08
C TYR A 344 3.90 8.83 -12.84
N GLU A 345 4.88 8.16 -12.25
CA GLU A 345 6.22 8.73 -12.01
C GLU A 345 6.89 9.20 -13.31
N GLN A 346 6.75 8.42 -14.39
CA GLN A 346 7.34 8.74 -15.69
C GLN A 346 6.64 9.89 -16.44
N THR A 347 5.41 10.23 -16.05
CA THR A 347 4.58 11.18 -16.80
C THR A 347 4.04 12.33 -15.96
N ARG A 348 4.33 12.37 -14.65
CA ARG A 348 3.89 13.45 -13.77
C ARG A 348 4.38 14.80 -14.26
N THR A 349 3.55 15.82 -14.11
CA THR A 349 3.85 17.20 -14.57
C THR A 349 4.81 17.94 -13.64
N LYS A 350 5.03 17.43 -12.43
CA LYS A 350 5.89 18.04 -11.42
C LYS A 350 7.22 17.30 -11.30
N ALA A 351 8.29 18.05 -11.04
CA ALA A 351 9.64 17.52 -10.85
C ALA A 351 10.11 17.50 -9.38
N ASP A 352 9.27 17.93 -8.45
CA ASP A 352 9.50 17.83 -7.01
C ASP A 352 9.43 16.37 -6.52
N PRO A 353 9.97 16.06 -5.33
CA PRO A 353 9.82 14.74 -4.72
C PRO A 353 8.35 14.31 -4.66
N LEU A 354 8.06 13.04 -4.98
CA LEU A 354 6.69 12.53 -5.00
C LEU A 354 6.11 12.50 -3.59
N GLN A 355 5.01 13.22 -3.37
CA GLN A 355 4.36 13.33 -2.06
C GLN A 355 3.07 12.50 -1.97
N ILE A 356 2.59 12.27 -0.75
CA ILE A 356 1.33 11.55 -0.51
C ILE A 356 0.15 12.19 -1.27
N ARG A 357 0.04 13.52 -1.27
CA ARG A 357 -0.98 14.25 -2.06
C ARG A 357 -1.00 13.91 -3.55
N ASP A 358 0.16 13.62 -4.13
CA ASP A 358 0.28 13.37 -5.56
C ASP A 358 -0.40 12.03 -5.91
N VAL A 359 -0.22 11.03 -5.04
CA VAL A 359 -0.92 9.74 -5.12
C VAL A 359 -2.43 9.92 -5.01
N TYR A 360 -2.90 10.81 -4.13
CA TYR A 360 -4.32 11.14 -4.05
C TYR A 360 -4.86 11.67 -5.37
N HIS A 361 -4.22 12.70 -5.92
CA HIS A 361 -4.70 13.36 -7.14
C HIS A 361 -4.68 12.43 -8.35
N ALA A 362 -3.70 11.53 -8.43
CA ALA A 362 -3.58 10.59 -9.55
C ALA A 362 -4.54 9.39 -9.45
N PHE A 363 -4.71 8.80 -8.26
CA PHE A 363 -5.36 7.48 -8.14
C PHE A 363 -6.67 7.48 -7.37
N VAL A 364 -6.92 8.49 -6.51
CA VAL A 364 -8.04 8.46 -5.56
C VAL A 364 -9.07 9.54 -5.86
N GLY A 365 -8.66 10.80 -5.95
CA GLY A 365 -9.53 11.95 -6.20
C GLY A 365 -10.53 11.76 -7.35
N PRO A 366 -10.09 11.31 -8.55
CA PRO A 366 -10.99 11.08 -9.69
C PRO A 366 -12.08 10.03 -9.43
N ASN A 367 -11.85 9.13 -8.48
CA ASN A 367 -12.74 8.01 -8.17
C ASN A 367 -13.58 8.22 -6.91
N LEU A 368 -13.42 9.35 -6.21
CA LEU A 368 -14.19 9.65 -5.01
C LEU A 368 -15.63 10.05 -5.35
N VAL A 369 -16.57 9.41 -4.67
CA VAL A 369 -18.01 9.67 -4.80
C VAL A 369 -18.62 9.84 -3.41
N PRO A 370 -19.74 10.56 -3.22
CA PRO A 370 -20.31 10.73 -1.88
C PRO A 370 -20.73 9.43 -1.19
N ARG A 371 -21.08 8.40 -1.97
CA ARG A 371 -21.57 7.11 -1.49
C ARG A 371 -21.22 5.98 -2.45
N ARG A 372 -20.81 4.84 -1.91
CA ARG A 372 -20.57 3.59 -2.62
C ARG A 372 -21.08 2.40 -1.81
N PRO A 373 -22.15 1.71 -2.27
CA PRO A 373 -22.60 0.45 -1.68
C PRO A 373 -21.59 -0.69 -1.87
N GLN A 374 -21.66 -1.74 -1.05
CA GLN A 374 -20.82 -2.94 -1.15
C GLN A 374 -19.32 -2.62 -1.13
N TRP A 375 -18.94 -1.67 -0.29
CA TRP A 375 -17.62 -1.06 -0.29
C TRP A 375 -17.14 -0.75 1.12
N ASN A 376 -15.87 -1.02 1.38
CA ASN A 376 -15.19 -0.69 2.63
C ASN A 376 -14.07 0.33 2.36
N ASN A 377 -14.28 1.57 2.79
CA ASN A 377 -13.29 2.65 2.76
C ASN A 377 -12.38 2.72 4.01
N LEU A 378 -12.46 1.71 4.88
CA LEU A 378 -11.69 1.61 6.13
C LEU A 378 -11.99 2.74 7.14
N ALA A 379 -13.17 3.35 7.10
CA ALA A 379 -13.59 4.27 8.15
C ALA A 379 -13.89 3.50 9.46
N GLU A 380 -13.18 3.84 10.53
CA GLU A 380 -13.20 3.09 11.80
C GLU A 380 -12.77 3.89 13.04
N GLN A 381 -12.35 5.15 12.91
CA GLN A 381 -11.76 5.89 14.03
C GLN A 381 -12.76 6.24 15.13
N ARG A 382 -13.98 6.64 14.75
CA ARG A 382 -15.08 6.90 15.69
C ARG A 382 -16.33 6.19 15.23
N CYS A 383 -16.89 5.33 16.07
CA CYS A 383 -18.08 4.56 15.73
C CYS A 383 -19.27 4.86 16.63
N PHE A 384 -20.47 4.72 16.08
CA PHE A 384 -21.77 4.96 16.69
C PHE A 384 -22.63 3.72 16.41
N GLU A 385 -22.94 2.97 17.45
CA GLU A 385 -23.81 1.79 17.40
C GLU A 385 -25.14 2.06 18.09
N THR A 386 -25.14 3.02 19.01
CA THR A 386 -26.28 3.40 19.83
C THR A 386 -26.43 4.93 19.90
N PRO A 387 -27.62 5.46 20.25
CA PRO A 387 -27.80 6.89 20.48
C PRO A 387 -26.84 7.48 21.51
N GLU A 388 -26.45 6.70 22.53
CA GLU A 388 -25.58 7.15 23.63
C GLU A 388 -24.15 7.47 23.18
N ASP A 389 -23.71 6.92 22.04
CA ASP A 389 -22.40 7.19 21.45
C ASP A 389 -22.29 8.61 20.86
N GLY A 390 -23.45 9.23 20.57
CA GLY A 390 -23.57 10.54 19.93
C GLY A 390 -23.60 11.71 20.91
N ARG A 391 -22.78 12.74 20.65
CA ARG A 391 -22.72 13.99 21.44
C ARG A 391 -23.75 15.03 20.99
N GLY A 392 -24.28 14.92 19.77
CA GLY A 392 -25.27 15.84 19.21
C GLY A 392 -26.41 15.12 18.49
N VAL A 393 -27.48 15.84 18.17
CA VAL A 393 -28.70 15.24 17.57
C VAL A 393 -28.40 14.41 16.31
N VAL A 394 -27.49 14.88 15.44
CA VAL A 394 -27.12 14.16 14.21
C VAL A 394 -26.40 12.85 14.53
N GLU A 395 -25.42 12.88 15.44
CA GLU A 395 -24.63 11.69 15.82
C GLU A 395 -25.49 10.62 16.50
N LYS A 396 -26.50 11.02 17.28
CA LYS A 396 -27.44 10.09 17.92
C LYS A 396 -28.20 9.21 16.92
N HIS A 397 -28.47 9.73 15.73
CA HIS A 397 -29.15 8.99 14.66
C HIS A 397 -28.17 8.29 13.70
N ALA A 398 -26.85 8.45 13.85
CA ALA A 398 -25.87 7.98 12.87
C ALA A 398 -25.96 6.47 12.58
N HIS A 399 -26.32 5.69 13.59
CA HIS A 399 -26.44 4.23 13.56
C HIS A 399 -27.71 3.72 12.84
N GLU A 400 -28.65 4.60 12.46
CA GLU A 400 -29.95 4.20 11.91
C GLU A 400 -29.90 3.83 10.43
N SER A 401 -29.02 4.48 9.65
CA SER A 401 -28.87 4.25 8.21
C SER A 401 -27.56 4.79 7.66
N ALA A 402 -27.23 4.40 6.43
CA ALA A 402 -26.09 4.97 5.71
C ALA A 402 -26.26 6.48 5.44
N GLU A 403 -27.50 6.94 5.20
CA GLU A 403 -27.83 8.36 5.06
C GLU A 403 -27.59 9.13 6.36
N ALA A 404 -28.02 8.57 7.50
CA ALA A 404 -27.78 9.17 8.80
C ALA A 404 -26.28 9.20 9.15
N CYS A 405 -25.54 8.14 8.81
CA CYS A 405 -24.09 8.08 8.97
C CYS A 405 -23.37 9.16 8.14
N ALA A 406 -23.77 9.37 6.87
CA ALA A 406 -23.21 10.40 6.01
C ALA A 406 -23.33 11.82 6.58
N ARG A 407 -24.43 12.08 7.31
CA ARG A 407 -24.70 13.39 7.92
C ARG A 407 -23.74 13.75 9.03
N VAL A 408 -23.06 12.76 9.66
CA VAL A 408 -22.08 13.02 10.72
C VAL A 408 -20.97 13.93 10.21
N CYS A 409 -20.34 13.59 9.08
CA CYS A 409 -19.28 14.44 8.51
C CYS A 409 -19.81 15.76 7.96
N LEU A 410 -20.99 15.77 7.34
CA LEU A 410 -21.63 17.00 6.85
C LEU A 410 -21.94 17.98 8.00
N ALA A 411 -22.34 17.48 9.16
CA ALA A 411 -22.74 18.28 10.32
C ALA A 411 -21.57 18.78 11.18
N GLU A 412 -20.35 18.28 10.94
CA GLU A 412 -19.18 18.68 11.70
C GLU A 412 -18.96 20.21 11.65
N GLY A 413 -18.86 20.82 12.83
CA GLY A 413 -18.68 22.27 12.98
C GLY A 413 -19.94 23.12 12.75
N LEU A 414 -21.08 22.51 12.41
CA LEU A 414 -22.34 23.23 12.22
C LEU A 414 -23.09 23.45 13.54
N ALA A 415 -23.72 24.62 13.68
CA ALA A 415 -24.69 24.87 14.73
C ALA A 415 -26.04 24.25 14.34
N VAL A 416 -26.29 23.03 14.83
CA VAL A 416 -27.54 22.28 14.59
C VAL A 416 -28.48 22.48 15.77
N ASP A 417 -29.63 23.13 15.53
CA ASP A 417 -30.72 23.19 16.50
C ASP A 417 -31.40 21.81 16.60
N ALA A 418 -31.39 21.21 17.79
CA ALA A 418 -31.86 19.85 18.01
C ALA A 418 -33.39 19.74 17.84
N GLU A 419 -34.16 20.70 18.38
CA GLU A 419 -35.61 20.66 18.28
C GLU A 419 -36.09 20.81 16.82
N ALA A 420 -35.45 21.69 16.06
CA ALA A 420 -35.73 21.87 14.64
C ALA A 420 -35.36 20.63 13.83
N TYR A 421 -34.22 19.99 14.12
CA TYR A 421 -33.77 18.79 13.42
C TYR A 421 -34.70 17.59 13.66
N GLU A 422 -35.15 17.38 14.90
CA GLU A 422 -36.07 16.31 15.29
C GLU A 422 -37.46 16.45 14.65
N LYS A 423 -37.88 17.68 14.32
CA LYS A 423 -39.14 17.94 13.61
C LYS A 423 -39.11 17.56 12.13
N LEU A 424 -37.92 17.39 11.54
CA LEU A 424 -37.75 16.97 10.15
C LEU A 424 -38.13 15.49 10.01
N ARG A 425 -38.98 15.19 9.03
CA ARG A 425 -39.62 13.87 8.89
C ARG A 425 -38.91 12.99 7.89
N THR A 426 -38.31 13.58 6.86
CA THR A 426 -37.66 12.84 5.78
C THR A 426 -36.15 13.06 5.77
N ASP A 427 -35.45 12.11 5.17
CA ASP A 427 -34.01 12.23 4.93
C ASP A 427 -33.68 13.43 4.04
N ASP A 428 -34.48 13.69 3.01
CA ASP A 428 -34.34 14.86 2.14
C ASP A 428 -34.45 16.19 2.92
N GLU A 429 -35.37 16.28 3.88
CA GLU A 429 -35.53 17.47 4.73
C GLU A 429 -34.30 17.68 5.63
N ARG A 430 -33.75 16.60 6.21
CA ARG A 430 -32.54 16.64 7.03
C ARG A 430 -31.30 17.01 6.22
N ASP A 431 -31.14 16.42 5.04
CA ASP A 431 -30.03 16.72 4.14
C ASP A 431 -30.09 18.16 3.67
N TRP A 432 -31.26 18.63 3.23
CA TRP A 432 -31.42 20.03 2.86
C TRP A 432 -31.11 20.97 4.02
N TYR A 433 -31.61 20.69 5.22
CA TYR A 433 -31.38 21.51 6.41
C TYR A 433 -29.89 21.65 6.77
N LEU A 434 -29.13 20.55 6.68
CA LEU A 434 -27.70 20.53 6.96
C LEU A 434 -26.89 21.18 5.81
N GLN A 435 -27.19 20.85 4.55
CA GLN A 435 -26.51 21.42 3.39
C GLN A 435 -26.66 22.94 3.31
N GLN A 436 -27.84 23.51 3.59
CA GLN A 436 -28.02 24.96 3.62
C GLN A 436 -27.15 25.63 4.68
N ARG A 437 -26.99 25.00 5.84
CA ARG A 437 -26.11 25.50 6.92
C ARG A 437 -24.65 25.40 6.52
N TYR A 438 -24.24 24.25 5.96
CA TYR A 438 -22.89 24.06 5.46
C TYR A 438 -22.54 25.13 4.41
N ARG A 439 -23.38 25.33 3.38
CA ARG A 439 -23.17 26.35 2.34
C ARG A 439 -23.08 27.77 2.90
N ARG A 440 -23.87 28.11 3.91
CA ARG A 440 -23.83 29.43 4.56
C ARG A 440 -22.58 29.61 5.41
N GLN A 441 -22.13 28.58 6.10
CA GLN A 441 -20.91 28.65 6.91
C GLN A 441 -19.67 28.69 6.00
N SER A 442 -19.67 27.88 4.94
CA SER A 442 -18.56 27.74 4.01
C SER A 442 -18.27 29.02 3.21
N SER A 443 -19.21 29.97 3.12
CA SER A 443 -18.94 31.29 2.54
C SER A 443 -18.30 32.31 3.51
N THR A 444 -17.92 31.90 4.72
CA THR A 444 -17.40 32.79 5.78
C THR A 444 -15.95 32.42 6.18
N GLU A 445 -15.23 33.36 6.79
CA GLU A 445 -13.90 33.10 7.40
C GLU A 445 -13.95 31.98 8.45
N ARG A 446 -15.05 31.92 9.22
CA ARG A 446 -15.29 30.81 10.15
C ARG A 446 -15.37 29.47 9.42
N GLY A 447 -15.98 29.43 8.24
CA GLY A 447 -16.02 28.23 7.40
C GLY A 447 -14.65 27.81 6.86
N ALA A 448 -13.78 28.77 6.56
CA ALA A 448 -12.39 28.49 6.19
C ALA A 448 -11.60 27.86 7.37
N SER A 449 -11.77 28.38 8.59
CA SER A 449 -11.19 27.76 9.80
C SER A 449 -11.72 26.35 10.02
N VAL A 450 -13.05 26.14 9.96
CA VAL A 450 -13.66 24.81 10.15
C VAL A 450 -13.21 23.82 9.08
N ALA A 451 -12.99 24.26 7.85
CA ALA A 451 -12.46 23.41 6.80
C ALA A 451 -11.00 23.02 7.06
N ARG A 452 -10.18 23.93 7.60
CA ARG A 452 -8.80 23.62 7.98
C ARG A 452 -8.72 22.62 9.14
N ASP A 453 -9.57 22.80 10.15
CA ASP A 453 -9.56 21.96 11.36
C ASP A 453 -10.46 20.70 11.25
N ARG A 454 -10.89 20.35 10.03
CA ARG A 454 -11.82 19.24 9.78
C ARG A 454 -11.24 17.89 10.20
N SER A 455 -12.05 17.08 10.89
CA SER A 455 -11.69 15.75 11.39
C SER A 455 -12.64 14.63 10.94
N CYS A 456 -13.61 14.91 10.08
CA CYS A 456 -14.48 13.91 9.46
C CYS A 456 -14.49 14.05 7.94
N PHE A 457 -13.84 13.10 7.25
CA PHE A 457 -13.76 13.08 5.78
C PHE A 457 -14.47 11.88 5.16
N SER A 458 -14.48 10.75 5.86
CA SER A 458 -15.06 9.51 5.35
C SER A 458 -15.91 8.82 6.41
N TRP A 459 -16.89 8.05 5.94
CA TRP A 459 -17.81 7.30 6.78
C TRP A 459 -18.08 5.91 6.18
N ARG A 460 -18.45 4.97 7.04
CA ARG A 460 -18.83 3.60 6.70
C ARG A 460 -19.99 3.16 7.58
N TYR A 461 -21.00 2.57 6.97
CA TYR A 461 -22.15 2.00 7.63
C TYR A 461 -22.21 0.49 7.38
N ARG A 462 -22.33 -0.31 8.44
CA ARG A 462 -22.49 -1.77 8.43
C ARG A 462 -23.37 -2.19 9.60
N ASP A 463 -24.45 -2.92 9.35
CA ASP A 463 -25.28 -3.57 10.38
C ASP A 463 -25.64 -2.71 11.59
N GLY A 464 -26.14 -1.49 11.37
CA GLY A 464 -26.51 -0.57 12.45
C GLY A 464 -25.32 0.09 13.15
N LYS A 465 -24.12 0.02 12.57
CA LYS A 465 -22.92 0.68 13.05
C LYS A 465 -22.43 1.69 12.02
N CYS A 466 -22.38 2.95 12.41
CA CYS A 466 -21.73 4.01 11.64
C CYS A 466 -20.32 4.23 12.18
N CYS A 467 -19.32 4.28 11.32
CA CYS A 467 -17.96 4.66 11.68
C CYS A 467 -17.46 5.80 10.78
N THR A 468 -16.74 6.76 11.34
CA THR A 468 -16.14 7.90 10.64
C THR A 468 -14.63 7.95 10.85
N SER A 469 -13.90 8.60 9.94
CA SER A 469 -12.46 8.83 10.06
C SER A 469 -12.02 10.25 9.66
N ASP A 470 -10.96 10.72 10.31
CA ASP A 470 -10.19 11.95 10.05
C ASP A 470 -9.22 11.83 8.86
N SER A 471 -9.32 10.73 8.15
CA SER A 471 -8.63 10.44 6.92
C SER A 471 -9.61 9.92 5.90
N PHE A 472 -9.26 10.05 4.63
CA PHE A 472 -10.00 9.47 3.54
C PHE A 472 -9.11 8.47 2.80
N ARG A 473 -9.69 7.34 2.42
CA ARG A 473 -9.08 6.26 1.64
C ARG A 473 -10.08 5.84 0.58
N LEU A 474 -9.62 5.39 -0.59
CA LEU A 474 -10.55 4.90 -1.60
C LEU A 474 -11.16 3.55 -1.21
N GLY A 475 -10.43 2.69 -0.49
CA GLY A 475 -10.90 1.39 -0.03
C GLY A 475 -10.97 0.31 -1.12
N TYR A 476 -11.79 -0.70 -0.85
CA TYR A 476 -11.98 -1.87 -1.71
C TYR A 476 -13.42 -2.39 -1.65
N PRO A 477 -13.87 -3.16 -2.65
CA PRO A 477 -15.17 -3.81 -2.59
C PRO A 477 -15.17 -4.90 -1.51
N VAL A 478 -16.26 -5.03 -0.75
CA VAL A 478 -16.35 -6.02 0.36
C VAL A 478 -16.15 -7.46 -0.12
N SER A 479 -16.52 -7.75 -1.37
CA SER A 479 -16.33 -9.05 -2.00
C SER A 479 -14.86 -9.45 -2.16
N ALA A 480 -13.94 -8.49 -2.31
CA ALA A 480 -12.51 -8.77 -2.44
C ALA A 480 -11.91 -9.40 -1.17
N LYS A 481 -12.46 -9.07 0.00
CA LYS A 481 -12.02 -9.62 1.30
C LYS A 481 -13.03 -10.56 1.95
N LYS A 482 -14.12 -10.91 1.26
CA LYS A 482 -15.22 -11.74 1.79
C LYS A 482 -15.77 -11.18 3.11
N GLU A 483 -15.88 -9.87 3.19
CA GLU A 483 -16.45 -9.18 4.35
C GLU A 483 -17.96 -9.07 4.25
N ASP A 484 -18.60 -8.85 5.40
CA ASP A 484 -20.00 -8.45 5.46
C ASP A 484 -20.25 -7.15 4.70
N ASP A 485 -21.49 -6.99 4.22
CA ASP A 485 -21.89 -5.82 3.45
C ASP A 485 -21.59 -4.53 4.24
N ALA A 486 -21.14 -3.52 3.50
CA ALA A 486 -20.90 -2.20 4.03
C ALA A 486 -21.21 -1.18 2.93
N THR A 487 -21.78 -0.05 3.35
CA THR A 487 -21.85 1.14 2.50
C THR A 487 -20.85 2.15 3.01
N SER A 488 -19.97 2.59 2.14
CA SER A 488 -18.99 3.63 2.45
C SER A 488 -19.33 4.92 1.76
N GLY A 489 -18.84 6.04 2.28
CA GLY A 489 -18.96 7.33 1.64
C GLY A 489 -17.89 8.31 2.08
N TRP A 490 -17.86 9.42 1.37
CA TRP A 490 -16.87 10.48 1.53
C TRP A 490 -17.59 11.81 1.52
N PHE A 491 -17.23 12.70 2.43
CA PHE A 491 -17.72 14.07 2.40
C PHE A 491 -16.92 14.88 1.38
N VAL A 492 -17.17 14.63 0.09
CA VAL A 492 -16.38 15.14 -1.04
C VAL A 492 -16.26 16.65 -1.03
N ASP A 493 -17.35 17.39 -0.76
CA ASP A 493 -17.30 18.85 -0.63
C ASP A 493 -16.38 19.32 0.51
N GLY A 494 -16.35 18.59 1.61
CA GLY A 494 -15.48 18.87 2.75
C GLY A 494 -14.01 18.53 2.45
N ILE A 495 -13.75 17.42 1.75
CA ILE A 495 -12.41 17.04 1.29
C ILE A 495 -11.86 18.09 0.33
N ASN A 496 -12.62 18.45 -0.71
CA ASN A 496 -12.16 19.43 -1.70
C ASN A 496 -11.87 20.79 -1.06
N ARG A 497 -12.77 21.26 -0.17
CA ARG A 497 -12.54 22.50 0.56
C ARG A 497 -11.34 22.42 1.49
N TRP A 498 -11.15 21.28 2.16
CA TRP A 498 -9.97 21.06 3.00
C TRP A 498 -8.67 21.12 2.18
N ILE A 499 -8.64 20.52 0.99
CA ILE A 499 -7.50 20.59 0.04
C ILE A 499 -7.26 22.03 -0.42
N GLU A 500 -8.32 22.77 -0.78
CA GLU A 500 -8.22 24.17 -1.20
C GLU A 500 -7.60 25.05 -0.09
N GLU A 501 -8.00 24.83 1.16
CA GLU A 501 -7.54 25.64 2.30
C GLU A 501 -6.17 25.23 2.84
N HIS A 502 -5.76 23.96 2.68
CA HIS A 502 -4.42 23.49 3.03
C HIS A 502 -3.38 23.79 1.94
N GLY A 503 -3.84 24.09 0.73
CA GLY A 503 -2.98 24.49 -0.37
C GLY A 503 -2.10 23.35 -0.90
N GLN A 504 -1.09 23.75 -1.67
CA GLN A 504 -0.21 22.85 -2.41
C GLN A 504 1.14 22.68 -1.71
N CYS A 505 1.15 22.51 -0.38
CA CYS A 505 2.38 22.33 0.40
C CYS A 505 3.39 23.45 0.08
N ASP A 506 3.00 24.71 0.28
CA ASP A 506 3.77 25.87 -0.17
C ASP A 506 5.16 25.97 0.50
N GLU A 507 5.36 25.29 1.63
CA GLU A 507 6.66 25.15 2.33
C GLU A 507 7.55 24.03 1.76
N GLY A 508 7.06 23.27 0.76
CA GLY A 508 7.79 22.21 0.07
C GLY A 508 7.54 20.80 0.64
N THR A 509 8.54 19.92 0.49
CA THR A 509 8.49 18.53 0.95
C THR A 509 8.80 18.42 2.44
N GLU A 510 7.87 17.86 3.20
CA GLU A 510 8.03 17.60 4.63
C GLU A 510 8.76 16.28 4.87
N TRP A 511 10.09 16.30 4.74
CA TRP A 511 10.92 15.13 5.01
C TRP A 511 10.82 14.69 6.47
N VAL A 512 10.45 13.44 6.70
CA VAL A 512 10.38 12.87 8.05
C VAL A 512 11.79 12.57 8.56
N THR A 513 12.08 13.03 9.78
CA THR A 513 13.30 12.65 10.51
C THR A 513 13.06 11.30 11.19
N PRO A 514 13.92 10.28 10.99
CA PRO A 514 13.76 9.01 11.66
C PRO A 514 13.75 9.13 13.17
N VAL A 515 12.88 8.35 13.81
CA VAL A 515 12.84 8.25 15.27
C VAL A 515 13.33 6.88 15.67
N CYS A 516 14.31 6.81 16.57
CA CYS A 516 14.74 5.53 17.12
C CYS A 516 13.62 4.87 17.94
N VAL A 517 13.41 3.57 17.72
CA VAL A 517 12.42 2.77 18.45
C VAL A 517 13.09 1.48 18.93
N GLY A 518 13.13 1.30 20.25
CA GLY A 518 13.73 0.12 20.88
C GLY A 518 14.50 0.47 22.15
N LYS A 519 15.00 -0.56 22.82
CA LYS A 519 15.68 -0.41 24.12
C LYS A 519 17.09 0.21 24.00
N TRP A 520 17.70 0.15 22.82
CA TRP A 520 19.04 0.71 22.55
C TRP A 520 19.01 2.17 22.11
N CYS A 521 17.83 2.79 22.05
CA CYS A 521 17.73 4.21 21.75
C CYS A 521 18.40 5.06 22.84
N PRO A 522 19.08 6.17 22.49
CA PRO A 522 19.84 6.96 23.47
C PRO A 522 19.03 7.37 24.70
N ASP A 523 17.79 7.83 24.50
CA ASP A 523 16.90 8.24 25.59
C ASP A 523 16.46 7.07 26.49
N GLU A 524 16.23 5.88 25.91
CA GLU A 524 15.85 4.67 26.66
C GLU A 524 17.04 4.11 27.44
N MET A 525 18.23 4.11 26.84
CA MET A 525 19.47 3.71 27.50
C MET A 525 19.78 4.60 28.71
N GLU A 526 19.59 5.92 28.56
CA GLU A 526 19.78 6.87 29.65
C GLU A 526 18.75 6.68 30.78
N LYS A 527 17.49 6.37 30.45
CA LYS A 527 16.47 6.01 31.45
C LYS A 527 16.84 4.74 32.19
N GLN A 528 17.27 3.69 31.49
CA GLN A 528 17.69 2.43 32.09
C GLN A 528 18.90 2.62 33.01
N ARG A 529 19.89 3.41 32.59
CA ARG A 529 21.06 3.76 33.40
C ARG A 529 20.66 4.42 34.71
N LYS A 530 19.81 5.46 34.65
CA LYS A 530 19.29 6.13 35.85
C LYS A 530 18.49 5.20 36.75
N GLN A 531 17.68 4.30 36.17
CA GLN A 531 16.92 3.32 36.94
C GLN A 531 17.84 2.32 37.64
N MET A 532 18.91 1.86 36.98
CA MET A 532 19.92 0.99 37.59
C MET A 532 20.64 1.69 38.74
N GLU A 533 21.10 2.93 38.54
CA GLU A 533 21.73 3.75 39.59
C GLU A 533 20.79 3.93 40.80
N MET A 534 19.51 4.23 40.57
CA MET A 534 18.50 4.34 41.64
C MET A 534 18.25 3.00 42.36
N ASN A 535 18.20 1.89 41.62
CA ASN A 535 18.00 0.56 42.21
C ASN A 535 19.20 0.14 43.05
N GLU A 536 20.42 0.46 42.62
CA GLU A 536 21.64 0.23 43.41
C GLU A 536 21.63 1.07 44.69
N GLN A 537 21.30 2.36 44.60
CA GLN A 537 21.16 3.22 45.78
C GLN A 537 20.10 2.68 46.76
N ALA A 538 18.93 2.28 46.27
CA ALA A 538 17.88 1.70 47.10
C ALA A 538 18.30 0.37 47.74
N LYS A 539 19.06 -0.47 47.02
CA LYS A 539 19.63 -1.72 47.54
C LYS A 539 20.66 -1.45 48.63
N GLU A 540 21.54 -0.47 48.43
CA GLU A 540 22.50 -0.05 49.46
C GLU A 540 21.83 0.49 50.71
N GLU A 541 20.79 1.33 50.56
CA GLU A 541 20.00 1.84 51.68
C GLU A 541 19.30 0.71 52.44
N MET A 542 18.72 -0.26 51.73
CA MET A 542 18.12 -1.45 52.33
C MET A 542 19.15 -2.30 53.08
N LEU A 543 20.31 -2.55 52.50
CA LEU A 543 21.38 -3.30 53.16
C LEU A 543 21.89 -2.59 54.42
N LYS A 544 22.11 -1.27 54.36
CA LYS A 544 22.42 -0.43 55.53
C LYS A 544 21.33 -0.53 56.61
N LYS A 545 20.05 -0.52 56.23
CA LYS A 545 18.92 -0.65 57.16
C LYS A 545 18.91 -1.99 57.91
N PHE A 546 19.42 -3.05 57.31
CA PHE A 546 19.49 -4.39 57.92
C PHE A 546 20.88 -4.74 58.48
N GLY A 547 21.83 -3.80 58.50
CA GLY A 547 23.19 -4.03 59.00
C GLY A 547 23.99 -5.05 58.17
N LEU A 548 23.64 -5.21 56.89
CA LEU A 548 24.31 -6.09 55.94
C LEU A 548 25.20 -5.25 55.03
N GLU A 549 26.41 -5.72 54.72
CA GLU A 549 27.28 -5.09 53.73
C GLU A 549 27.23 -5.87 52.42
N LEU A 550 27.39 -5.17 51.28
CA LEU A 550 27.61 -5.81 49.98
C LEU A 550 28.90 -6.62 50.06
N ALA A 551 28.81 -7.94 49.84
CA ALA A 551 29.99 -8.78 49.69
C ALA A 551 30.87 -8.19 48.58
N LYS A 552 32.09 -7.79 48.92
CA LYS A 552 33.06 -7.33 47.92
C LYS A 552 33.34 -8.50 46.95
N PRO A 553 33.45 -8.24 45.63
CA PRO A 553 33.91 -9.27 44.72
C PRO A 553 35.27 -9.77 45.19
N ASN A 554 35.42 -11.08 45.33
CA ASN A 554 36.72 -11.70 45.66
C ASN A 554 37.68 -11.40 44.51
N ASP A 555 38.70 -10.59 44.79
CA ASP A 555 39.91 -10.52 43.96
C ASP A 555 40.63 -11.87 44.09
N GLY A 556 40.29 -12.80 43.19
CA GLY A 556 40.93 -14.11 43.12
C GLY A 556 42.26 -14.03 42.39
N GLU A 557 43.33 -13.66 43.10
CA GLU A 557 44.70 -14.04 42.73
C GLU A 557 45.08 -15.37 43.41
N GLY A 558 45.46 -16.32 42.54
CA GLY A 558 46.24 -17.55 42.72
C GLY A 558 46.66 -18.09 44.08
N GLY A 559 46.60 -19.42 44.20
CA GLY A 559 47.45 -20.16 45.14
C GLY A 559 46.94 -21.56 45.46
N ASP A 560 47.41 -22.52 44.68
CA ASP A 560 47.71 -23.94 44.94
C ASP A 560 47.28 -24.68 46.23
N GLU A 561 47.13 -25.99 46.00
CA GLU A 561 47.28 -27.15 46.90
C GLU A 561 46.11 -27.60 47.80
N ASP A 562 45.50 -28.71 47.34
CA ASP A 562 45.42 -30.01 48.02
C ASP A 562 45.19 -30.05 49.54
N GLU A 563 44.04 -30.57 49.96
CA GLU A 563 43.93 -31.71 50.90
C GLU A 563 42.44 -32.02 51.17
N GLY A 564 42.16 -33.30 51.41
CA GLY A 564 40.82 -33.89 51.43
C GLY A 564 40.06 -33.88 52.75
N LEU A 565 38.97 -34.66 52.72
CA LEU A 565 38.19 -35.21 53.85
C LEU A 565 37.29 -34.24 54.65
N ARG A 566 36.00 -34.18 54.27
CA ARG A 566 34.95 -35.07 54.82
C ARG A 566 33.64 -34.96 54.06
#